data_AF-A0AAW0XW05-F1
#
_entry.id   AF-A0AAW0XW05-F1
#
_cell.length_a   1.000
_cell.length_b   1.000
_cell.length_c   1.000
_cell.angle_alpha   90.00
_cell.angle_beta   90.00
_cell.angle_gamma   90.00
#
_symmetry.space_group_name_H-M   'P 1'
#
loop_
_entity.id
_entity.type
_entity.pdbx_description
1 polymer ?
#
loop_
_entity_poly.entity_id
_entity_poly.type
_entity_poly.pdbx_seq_one_letter_code
_entity_poly.pdbx_strand_id
1 'polypeptide(L)'
;MAGTCPLSSNLVTQSINFHGHQLLKQLTASHPKDIETLNLKEVDYNVCKARVPEIRKQGSLRQQELIHFITNKCQSLFVPREVNPLEDVGEDDYGMSDRRDRLPPIEYYMKVPKNIREDVFFKTVKRGHLLFVRVASYIHELLHCVKVQATLGNTVRDLFDTDIKAHLRLEDSQPEPVDQDNLGRWMLRTRLWVEVLEVDATDKYLLVGTNGVTIPPHMKDKVKLGKVTLNDRPAIISKMEDGTVAPYSEVLETLALYNNPRSIRHLASKFGINMFTHTSLMQTLRYKFPDREMYKNLRKAQMSRWAHKSVADGVVFFKRGQYEEAFQCLNKALQIDSENVEAFVAKGALLANLGRFEKAVEDFEQALKYNPKHSNACKYICETLVELGK
;
A
#
# COMPACT_ATOMS: atom_id res chain seq x y z
N MET A 1 22.12 -3.14 32.91
CA MET A 1 22.67 -4.51 32.80
C MET A 1 21.76 -5.26 31.83
N ALA A 2 22.17 -5.39 30.58
CA ALA A 2 21.37 -6.05 29.54
C ALA A 2 21.64 -7.56 29.63
N GLY A 3 20.60 -8.35 29.91
CA GLY A 3 20.68 -9.80 29.80
C GLY A 3 21.05 -10.17 28.37
N THR A 4 22.19 -10.81 28.17
CA THR A 4 22.63 -11.31 26.88
C THR A 4 21.69 -12.44 26.45
N CYS A 5 20.79 -12.18 25.49
CA CYS A 5 20.00 -13.24 24.87
C CYS A 5 20.94 -14.24 24.19
N PRO A 6 20.75 -15.56 24.40
CA PRO A 6 21.61 -16.58 23.78
C PRO A 6 21.47 -16.55 22.25
N LEU A 7 22.57 -16.82 21.54
CA LEU A 7 22.58 -16.93 20.08
C LEU A 7 21.73 -18.13 19.62
N SER A 8 21.18 -18.06 18.41
CA SER A 8 20.44 -19.16 17.80
C SER A 8 21.41 -20.21 17.24
N SER A 9 21.41 -21.41 17.83
CA SER A 9 22.23 -22.55 17.38
C SER A 9 21.97 -22.92 15.92
N ASN A 10 20.71 -22.87 15.47
CA ASN A 10 20.31 -23.22 14.11
C ASN A 10 20.90 -22.26 13.06
N LEU A 11 20.81 -20.95 13.30
CA LEU A 11 21.31 -19.94 12.36
C LEU A 11 22.83 -19.92 12.28
N VAL A 12 23.50 -20.12 13.43
CA VAL A 12 24.96 -20.24 13.49
C VAL A 12 25.42 -21.48 12.72
N THR A 13 24.78 -22.63 12.92
CA THR A 13 25.10 -23.88 12.22
C THR A 13 24.93 -23.75 10.71
N GLN A 14 23.82 -23.18 10.24
CA GLN A 14 23.59 -22.91 8.81
C GLN A 14 24.66 -21.99 8.21
N SER A 15 25.06 -20.95 8.95
CA SER A 15 26.09 -20.00 8.50
C SER A 15 27.46 -20.66 8.40
N ILE A 16 27.81 -21.55 9.35
CA ILE A 16 29.05 -22.32 9.32
C ILE A 16 29.04 -23.32 8.16
N ASN A 17 27.92 -24.00 7.90
CA ASN A 17 27.79 -24.93 6.77
C ASN A 17 27.96 -24.23 5.42
N PHE A 18 27.59 -22.95 5.33
CA PHE A 18 27.69 -22.15 4.11
C PHE A 18 29.07 -21.51 3.89
N HIS A 19 29.71 -20.99 4.96
CA HIS A 19 31.00 -20.27 4.88
C HIS A 19 32.23 -21.13 5.20
N GLY A 20 32.03 -22.33 5.74
CA GLY A 20 33.08 -23.31 5.99
C GLY A 20 33.82 -23.12 7.32
N HIS A 21 34.83 -23.98 7.52
CA HIS A 21 35.61 -24.07 8.77
C HIS A 21 36.35 -22.78 9.14
N GLN A 22 36.64 -21.91 8.17
CA GLN A 22 37.30 -20.62 8.42
C GLN A 22 36.44 -19.70 9.27
N LEU A 23 35.12 -19.69 9.06
CA LEU A 23 34.18 -18.91 9.88
C LEU A 23 34.11 -19.46 11.30
N LEU A 24 34.05 -20.79 11.46
CA LEU A 24 34.07 -21.43 12.78
C LEU A 24 35.33 -21.03 13.57
N LYS A 25 36.52 -21.12 12.95
CA LYS A 25 37.79 -20.75 13.59
C LYS A 25 37.83 -19.30 14.04
N GLN A 26 37.34 -18.36 13.22
CA GLN A 26 37.32 -16.95 13.57
C GLN A 26 36.27 -16.64 14.65
N LEU A 27 35.09 -17.26 14.57
CA LEU A 27 34.05 -17.12 15.60
C LEU A 27 34.55 -17.65 16.96
N THR A 28 35.21 -18.81 17.00
CA THR A 28 35.81 -19.36 18.24
C THR A 28 36.90 -18.49 18.82
N ALA A 29 37.66 -17.78 17.97
CA ALA A 29 38.70 -16.87 18.43
C ALA A 29 38.12 -15.56 19.00
N SER A 30 37.06 -15.02 18.39
CA SER A 30 36.45 -13.75 18.81
C SER A 30 35.47 -13.89 19.97
N HIS A 31 34.69 -14.98 20.02
CA HIS A 31 33.57 -15.17 20.94
C HIS A 31 33.51 -16.60 21.50
N PRO A 32 34.51 -17.04 22.30
CA PRO A 32 34.59 -18.43 22.77
C PRO A 32 33.41 -18.85 23.67
N LYS A 33 33.00 -17.97 24.61
CA LYS A 33 31.91 -18.25 25.57
C LYS A 33 30.54 -18.43 24.89
N ASP A 34 30.31 -17.68 23.81
CA ASP A 34 29.04 -17.71 23.08
C ASP A 34 28.90 -18.98 22.21
N ILE A 35 30.01 -19.69 21.92
CA ILE A 35 30.03 -20.90 21.08
C ILE A 35 30.07 -22.16 21.93
N GLU A 36 30.79 -22.15 23.06
CA GLU A 36 30.78 -23.26 24.03
C GLU A 36 29.38 -23.52 24.59
N THR A 37 28.55 -22.48 24.67
CA THR A 37 27.15 -22.58 25.11
C THR A 37 26.21 -23.09 24.01
N LEU A 38 26.62 -23.03 22.74
CA LEU A 38 25.86 -23.54 21.60
C LEU A 38 26.27 -24.99 21.35
N ASN A 39 25.46 -25.95 21.80
CA ASN A 39 25.58 -27.35 21.40
C ASN A 39 25.28 -27.51 19.89
N LEU A 40 26.26 -27.18 19.04
CA LEU A 40 26.17 -27.26 17.57
C LEU A 40 26.06 -28.73 17.13
N LYS A 41 24.83 -29.24 17.08
CA LYS A 41 24.53 -30.56 16.53
C LYS A 41 24.47 -30.42 15.01
N GLU A 42 25.35 -31.15 14.32
CA GLU A 42 25.38 -31.36 12.85
C GLU A 42 25.90 -30.20 11.98
N VAL A 43 27.23 -30.03 11.97
CA VAL A 43 27.93 -29.17 11.00
C VAL A 43 28.35 -29.99 9.78
N ASP A 44 27.62 -29.85 8.68
CA ASP A 44 27.91 -30.47 7.38
C ASP A 44 28.47 -29.45 6.39
N TYR A 45 29.77 -29.54 6.11
CA TYR A 45 30.46 -28.64 5.18
C TYR A 45 30.19 -28.93 3.69
N ASN A 46 29.20 -29.76 3.37
CA ASN A 46 28.90 -30.19 2.01
C ASN A 46 28.49 -29.02 1.10
N VAL A 47 27.72 -28.07 1.63
CA VAL A 47 27.29 -26.86 0.92
C VAL A 47 28.48 -25.95 0.62
N CYS A 48 29.38 -25.74 1.59
CA CYS A 48 30.61 -24.98 1.37
C CYS A 48 31.51 -25.63 0.31
N LYS A 49 31.65 -26.97 0.34
CA LYS A 49 32.47 -27.73 -0.63
C LYS A 49 31.95 -27.59 -2.05
N ALA A 50 30.63 -27.64 -2.25
CA ALA A 50 30.00 -27.44 -3.56
C ALA A 50 30.25 -26.04 -4.16
N ARG A 51 30.49 -25.03 -3.30
CA ARG A 51 30.61 -23.62 -3.71
C ARG A 51 32.05 -23.11 -3.86
N VAL A 52 33.05 -23.93 -3.58
CA VAL A 52 34.47 -23.63 -3.83
C VAL A 52 34.74 -23.00 -5.21
N PRO A 53 34.14 -23.46 -6.34
CA PRO A 53 34.35 -22.82 -7.64
C PRO A 53 33.79 -21.40 -7.74
N GLU A 54 32.65 -21.10 -7.12
CA GLU A 54 32.06 -19.75 -7.10
C GLU A 54 32.85 -18.80 -6.20
N ILE A 55 33.29 -19.30 -5.06
CA ILE A 55 34.12 -18.57 -4.10
C ILE A 55 35.43 -18.11 -4.75
N ARG A 56 36.07 -18.98 -5.55
CA ARG A 56 37.29 -18.62 -6.30
C ARG A 56 37.05 -17.49 -7.30
N LYS A 57 35.86 -17.42 -7.92
CA LYS A 57 35.50 -16.33 -8.86
C LYS A 57 35.26 -14.99 -8.16
N GLN A 58 34.70 -14.99 -6.95
CA GLN A 58 34.39 -13.77 -6.19
C GLN A 58 35.62 -13.13 -5.54
N GLY A 59 36.74 -13.85 -5.45
CA GLY A 59 38.01 -13.38 -4.90
C GLY A 59 38.14 -13.61 -3.39
N SER A 60 39.31 -14.10 -2.98
CA SER A 60 39.58 -14.48 -1.57
C SER A 60 39.47 -13.32 -0.57
N LEU A 61 39.74 -12.09 -1.00
CA LEU A 61 39.68 -10.89 -0.15
C LEU A 61 38.24 -10.57 0.29
N ARG A 62 37.28 -10.57 -0.65
CA ARG A 62 35.86 -10.29 -0.34
C ARG A 62 35.27 -11.33 0.60
N GLN A 63 35.68 -12.58 0.46
CA GLN A 63 35.25 -13.65 1.36
C GLN A 63 35.80 -13.45 2.77
N GLN A 64 37.07 -13.04 2.91
CA GLN A 64 37.66 -12.75 4.22
C GLN A 64 37.00 -11.54 4.90
N GLU A 65 36.70 -10.48 4.15
CA GLU A 65 35.96 -9.32 4.65
C GLU A 65 34.56 -9.71 5.12
N LEU A 66 33.88 -10.58 4.38
CA LEU A 66 32.56 -11.07 4.74
C LEU A 66 32.59 -11.93 6.01
N ILE A 67 33.55 -12.86 6.13
CA ILE A 67 33.71 -13.67 7.33
C ILE A 67 34.03 -12.77 8.53
N HIS A 68 34.92 -11.79 8.36
CA HIS A 68 35.25 -10.81 9.40
C HIS A 68 34.04 -9.96 9.82
N PHE A 69 33.19 -9.57 8.87
CA PHE A 69 31.95 -8.86 9.17
C PHE A 69 30.99 -9.73 9.99
N ILE A 70 30.77 -10.99 9.58
CA ILE A 70 29.89 -11.93 10.28
C ILE A 70 30.41 -12.18 11.70
N THR A 71 31.73 -12.33 11.88
CA THR A 71 32.32 -12.54 13.21
C THR A 71 32.11 -11.32 14.11
N ASN A 72 32.36 -10.11 13.59
CA ASN A 72 32.21 -8.88 14.38
C ASN A 72 30.76 -8.56 14.76
N LYS A 73 29.78 -9.03 13.96
CA LYS A 73 28.36 -8.73 14.15
C LYS A 73 27.54 -9.94 14.57
N CYS A 74 28.16 -11.04 15.03
CA CYS A 74 27.47 -12.28 15.36
C CYS A 74 26.35 -12.10 16.41
N GLN A 75 26.58 -11.27 17.43
CA GLN A 75 25.61 -10.95 18.49
C GLN A 75 24.43 -10.11 17.99
N SER A 76 24.56 -9.43 16.85
CA SER A 76 23.44 -8.75 16.19
C SER A 76 22.78 -9.61 15.14
N LEU A 77 23.49 -10.56 14.53
CA LEU A 77 22.98 -11.38 13.43
C LEU A 77 22.22 -12.62 13.90
N PHE A 78 22.68 -13.28 14.97
CA PHE A 78 22.17 -14.60 15.36
C PHE A 78 21.28 -14.61 16.60
N VAL A 79 20.96 -13.45 17.19
CA VAL A 79 20.04 -13.40 18.35
C VAL A 79 18.60 -13.65 17.87
N PRO A 80 17.90 -14.69 18.36
CA PRO A 80 16.50 -14.89 18.06
C PRO A 80 15.69 -13.81 18.75
N ARG A 81 15.06 -12.93 17.96
CA ARG A 81 14.12 -11.92 18.46
C ARG A 81 12.73 -12.35 18.09
N GLU A 82 11.86 -12.57 19.08
CA GLU A 82 10.44 -12.82 18.82
C GLU A 82 9.85 -11.66 18.03
N VAL A 83 9.32 -11.97 16.84
CA VAL A 83 8.49 -11.03 16.10
C VAL A 83 7.24 -10.89 16.93
N ASN A 84 7.26 -9.94 17.86
CA ASN A 84 6.05 -9.42 18.44
C ASN A 84 5.21 -8.92 17.25
N PRO A 85 4.04 -9.53 16.98
CA PRO A 85 3.11 -9.00 15.98
C PRO A 85 2.56 -7.63 16.37
N LEU A 86 2.98 -7.10 17.54
CA LEU A 86 2.68 -5.78 18.07
C LEU A 86 2.67 -4.75 16.93
N GLU A 87 1.60 -4.02 16.67
CA GLU A 87 0.31 -3.92 17.35
C GLU A 87 -0.74 -4.02 16.24
N ASP A 88 -1.72 -4.90 16.46
CA ASP A 88 -3.02 -4.81 15.83
C ASP A 88 -3.55 -3.43 16.25
N VAL A 89 -3.24 -2.41 15.45
CA VAL A 89 -3.90 -1.11 15.53
C VAL A 89 -5.32 -1.44 15.06
N GLY A 90 -6.10 -1.90 16.03
CA GLY A 90 -7.43 -2.45 15.85
C GLY A 90 -8.24 -1.49 15.00
N GLU A 91 -9.02 -2.05 14.07
CA GLU A 91 -9.92 -1.36 13.15
C GLU A 91 -9.91 0.18 13.27
N ASP A 92 -8.79 0.80 12.88
CA ASP A 92 -8.74 2.23 12.72
C ASP A 92 -9.58 2.48 11.47
N ASP A 93 -10.87 2.75 11.70
CA ASP A 93 -11.63 3.69 10.90
C ASP A 93 -10.76 4.94 10.78
N TYR A 94 -9.86 4.98 9.78
CA TYR A 94 -8.96 6.09 9.46
C TYR A 94 -9.75 7.32 8.96
N GLY A 95 -10.95 7.56 9.48
CA GLY A 95 -11.91 8.57 9.00
C GLY A 95 -12.44 8.29 7.60
N MET A 96 -12.02 7.20 6.96
CA MET A 96 -12.38 6.88 5.57
C MET A 96 -13.57 5.92 5.58
N SER A 97 -14.74 6.47 5.88
CA SER A 97 -16.02 5.84 5.51
C SER A 97 -16.20 5.94 4.00
N ASP A 98 -15.34 5.24 3.25
CA ASP A 98 -15.47 5.20 1.80
C ASP A 98 -16.79 4.50 1.48
N ARG A 99 -17.75 5.33 1.10
CA ARG A 99 -19.10 4.94 0.70
C ARG A 99 -18.96 4.03 -0.52
N ARG A 100 -18.89 2.72 -0.27
CA ARG A 100 -18.90 1.66 -1.29
C ARG A 100 -20.03 1.84 -2.29
N ASP A 101 -21.09 2.55 -1.88
CA ASP A 101 -22.21 3.06 -2.66
C ASP A 101 -21.81 3.92 -3.88
N ARG A 102 -20.54 4.33 -4.02
CA ARG A 102 -20.03 5.15 -5.13
C ARG A 102 -19.28 4.37 -6.21
N LEU A 103 -18.98 3.08 -6.01
CA LEU A 103 -18.31 2.26 -7.01
C LEU A 103 -19.27 1.26 -7.68
N PRO A 104 -19.29 1.17 -9.02
CA PRO A 104 -19.92 0.06 -9.70
C PRO A 104 -19.26 -1.27 -9.32
N PRO A 105 -20.02 -2.38 -9.29
CA PRO A 105 -19.42 -3.69 -9.11
C PRO A 105 -18.43 -3.98 -10.24
N ILE A 106 -17.34 -4.71 -9.93
CA ILE A 106 -16.31 -5.04 -10.93
C ILE A 106 -16.85 -5.76 -12.17
N GLU A 107 -17.92 -6.54 -11.98
CA GLU A 107 -18.66 -7.25 -13.03
C GLU A 107 -19.17 -6.33 -14.13
N TYR A 108 -19.52 -5.07 -13.79
CA TYR A 108 -19.93 -4.04 -14.74
C TYR A 108 -18.79 -3.72 -15.72
N TYR A 109 -17.58 -3.49 -15.20
CA TYR A 109 -16.40 -3.17 -16.01
C TYR A 109 -15.90 -4.38 -16.83
N MET A 110 -16.05 -5.58 -16.29
CA MET A 110 -15.68 -6.83 -16.97
C MET A 110 -16.67 -7.26 -18.05
N LYS A 111 -17.85 -6.62 -18.15
CA LYS A 111 -18.92 -6.98 -19.09
C LYS A 111 -19.32 -8.45 -18.99
N VAL A 112 -19.51 -8.94 -17.76
CA VAL A 112 -19.78 -10.35 -17.51
C VAL A 112 -21.13 -10.77 -18.14
N PRO A 113 -21.16 -11.87 -18.92
CA PRO A 113 -22.40 -12.39 -19.52
C PRO A 113 -23.51 -12.64 -18.49
N LYS A 114 -24.76 -12.41 -18.91
CA LYS A 114 -25.97 -12.54 -18.06
C LYS A 114 -26.06 -13.88 -17.32
N ASN A 115 -25.85 -15.00 -18.02
CA ASN A 115 -25.97 -16.34 -17.43
C ASN A 115 -25.02 -16.54 -16.23
N ILE A 116 -23.79 -16.02 -16.33
CA ILE A 116 -22.79 -16.13 -15.26
C ILE A 116 -23.21 -15.27 -14.06
N ARG A 117 -23.72 -14.06 -14.31
CA ARG A 117 -24.22 -13.18 -13.24
C ARG A 117 -25.38 -13.80 -12.47
N GLU A 118 -26.30 -14.48 -13.16
CA GLU A 118 -27.40 -15.21 -12.52
C GLU A 118 -26.91 -16.36 -11.63
N ASP A 119 -25.97 -17.17 -12.11
CA ASP A 119 -25.41 -18.27 -11.32
C ASP A 119 -24.62 -17.77 -10.09
N VAL A 120 -23.84 -16.69 -10.25
CA VAL A 120 -23.11 -16.05 -9.14
C VAL A 120 -24.08 -15.42 -8.15
N PHE A 121 -25.20 -14.84 -8.60
CA PHE A 121 -26.25 -14.33 -7.73
C PHE A 121 -26.76 -15.40 -6.77
N PHE A 122 -27.21 -16.55 -7.27
CA PHE A 122 -27.74 -17.63 -6.42
C PHE A 122 -26.67 -18.24 -5.48
N LYS A 123 -25.40 -18.24 -5.88
CA LYS A 123 -24.29 -18.69 -5.01
C LYS A 123 -23.98 -17.72 -3.86
N THR A 124 -24.33 -16.44 -4.00
CA THR A 124 -23.89 -15.38 -3.08
C THR A 124 -25.02 -14.74 -2.28
N VAL A 125 -26.25 -14.80 -2.76
CA VAL A 125 -27.42 -14.32 -2.03
C VAL A 125 -27.67 -15.19 -0.80
N LYS A 126 -27.92 -14.56 0.34
CA LYS A 126 -28.19 -15.22 1.62
C LYS A 126 -29.44 -14.63 2.26
N ARG A 127 -30.03 -15.38 3.18
CA ARG A 127 -31.10 -14.90 4.07
C ARG A 127 -30.68 -13.59 4.75
N GLY A 128 -31.58 -12.61 4.79
CA GLY A 128 -31.34 -11.27 5.34
C GLY A 128 -30.75 -10.25 4.35
N HIS A 129 -30.42 -10.64 3.12
CA HIS A 129 -30.03 -9.67 2.08
C HIS A 129 -31.24 -8.84 1.62
N LEU A 130 -30.98 -7.63 1.13
CA LEU A 130 -32.01 -6.71 0.66
C LEU A 130 -32.03 -6.67 -0.87
N LEU A 131 -33.23 -6.70 -1.44
CA LEU A 131 -33.44 -6.69 -2.88
C LEU A 131 -34.39 -5.58 -3.28
N PHE A 132 -34.07 -4.93 -4.39
CA PHE A 132 -34.96 -4.05 -5.11
C PHE A 132 -35.66 -4.87 -6.19
N VAL A 133 -36.99 -4.98 -6.09
CA VAL A 133 -37.77 -5.87 -6.95
C VAL A 133 -38.93 -5.12 -7.59
N ARG A 134 -39.40 -5.62 -8.73
CA ARG A 134 -40.61 -5.16 -9.41
C ARG A 134 -41.59 -6.32 -9.52
N VAL A 135 -42.84 -6.09 -9.14
CA VAL A 135 -43.89 -7.10 -9.30
C VAL A 135 -44.16 -7.34 -10.80
N ALA A 136 -44.00 -8.60 -11.22
CA ALA A 136 -44.08 -9.01 -12.62
C ALA A 136 -45.44 -9.66 -12.94
N SER A 137 -45.86 -10.65 -12.15
CA SER A 137 -47.09 -11.38 -12.38
C SER A 137 -47.69 -11.93 -11.08
N TYR A 138 -48.97 -12.27 -11.16
CA TYR A 138 -49.72 -12.93 -10.09
C TYR A 138 -49.78 -14.44 -10.35
N ILE A 139 -49.47 -15.26 -9.34
CA ILE A 139 -49.48 -16.73 -9.46
C ILE A 139 -50.59 -17.34 -8.59
N HIS A 140 -50.79 -16.88 -7.34
CA HIS A 140 -51.86 -17.34 -6.43
C HIS A 140 -52.13 -16.31 -5.31
N GLU A 141 -53.26 -16.45 -4.61
CA GLU A 141 -53.80 -15.53 -3.58
C GLU A 141 -52.81 -14.98 -2.54
N LEU A 142 -51.68 -15.65 -2.30
CA LEU A 142 -50.68 -15.26 -1.30
C LEU A 142 -49.24 -15.11 -1.85
N LEU A 143 -49.02 -15.40 -3.14
CA LEU A 143 -47.68 -15.46 -3.75
C LEU A 143 -47.62 -14.69 -5.08
N HIS A 144 -46.89 -13.58 -5.05
CA HIS A 144 -46.60 -12.78 -6.25
C HIS A 144 -45.22 -13.11 -6.82
N CYS A 145 -45.13 -13.22 -8.14
CA CYS A 145 -43.84 -13.28 -8.82
C CYS A 145 -43.28 -11.87 -8.96
N VAL A 146 -42.11 -11.63 -8.38
CA VAL A 146 -41.36 -10.40 -8.52
C VAL A 146 -40.09 -10.64 -9.32
N LYS A 147 -39.73 -9.69 -10.18
CA LYS A 147 -38.47 -9.67 -10.91
C LYS A 147 -37.44 -8.89 -10.08
N VAL A 148 -36.29 -9.50 -9.83
CA VAL A 148 -35.18 -8.85 -9.12
C VAL A 148 -34.50 -7.86 -10.07
N GLN A 149 -34.30 -6.63 -9.59
CA GLN A 149 -33.68 -5.56 -10.38
C GLN A 149 -32.33 -5.14 -9.80
N ALA A 150 -32.17 -5.16 -8.48
CA ALA A 150 -30.89 -4.87 -7.84
C ALA A 150 -30.77 -5.49 -6.45
N THR A 151 -29.53 -5.59 -5.96
CA THR A 151 -29.22 -5.93 -4.57
C THR A 151 -28.78 -4.69 -3.79
N LEU A 152 -29.08 -4.65 -2.50
CA LEU A 152 -28.63 -3.61 -1.56
C LEU A 152 -27.89 -4.25 -0.39
N GLY A 153 -26.80 -3.62 0.04
CA GLY A 153 -25.91 -4.09 1.10
C GLY A 153 -24.45 -4.03 0.68
N ASN A 154 -23.62 -4.95 1.18
CA ASN A 154 -22.18 -4.96 0.90
C ASN A 154 -21.83 -5.13 -0.59
N THR A 155 -22.74 -5.69 -1.38
CA THR A 155 -22.57 -5.89 -2.83
C THR A 155 -23.80 -5.34 -3.56
N VAL A 156 -23.67 -4.15 -4.15
CA VAL A 156 -24.69 -3.60 -5.05
C VAL A 156 -24.49 -4.18 -6.44
N ARG A 157 -25.50 -4.83 -6.99
CA ARG A 157 -25.49 -5.40 -8.33
C ARG A 157 -26.65 -4.86 -9.15
N ASP A 158 -26.37 -4.59 -10.42
CA ASP A 158 -27.39 -4.34 -11.42
C ASP A 158 -27.81 -5.68 -12.05
N LEU A 159 -29.10 -5.99 -11.92
CA LEU A 159 -29.74 -7.20 -12.40
C LEU A 159 -30.94 -6.89 -13.29
N PHE A 160 -31.10 -5.65 -13.77
CA PHE A 160 -32.25 -5.22 -14.57
C PHE A 160 -32.45 -6.05 -15.84
N ASP A 161 -31.35 -6.46 -16.47
CA ASP A 161 -31.32 -7.23 -17.71
C ASP A 161 -31.43 -8.76 -17.47
N THR A 162 -31.25 -9.23 -16.24
CA THR A 162 -31.41 -10.64 -15.86
C THR A 162 -32.89 -11.04 -15.75
N ASP A 163 -33.22 -12.33 -15.78
CA ASP A 163 -34.62 -12.81 -15.61
C ASP A 163 -34.85 -13.53 -14.28
N ILE A 164 -34.13 -13.11 -13.24
CA ILE A 164 -34.24 -13.66 -11.89
C ILE A 164 -35.63 -13.33 -11.32
N LYS A 165 -36.37 -14.39 -10.98
CA LYS A 165 -37.69 -14.32 -10.37
C LYS A 165 -37.61 -14.72 -8.90
N ALA A 166 -38.44 -14.08 -8.09
CA ALA A 166 -38.62 -14.39 -6.70
C ALA A 166 -40.11 -14.41 -6.34
N HIS A 167 -40.43 -15.08 -5.24
CA HIS A 167 -41.79 -15.21 -4.75
C HIS A 167 -41.97 -14.34 -3.51
N LEU A 168 -42.88 -13.37 -3.59
CA LEU A 168 -43.23 -12.48 -2.49
C LEU A 168 -44.38 -13.08 -1.68
N ARG A 169 -44.18 -13.23 -0.36
CA ARG A 169 -45.22 -13.68 0.58
C ARG A 169 -46.05 -12.49 1.05
N LEU A 170 -47.36 -12.52 0.75
CA LEU A 170 -48.30 -11.42 1.02
C LEU A 170 -48.66 -11.23 2.50
N GLU A 171 -48.68 -12.31 3.29
CA GLU A 171 -48.96 -12.24 4.74
C GLU A 171 -47.98 -11.29 5.46
N ASP A 172 -46.79 -11.13 4.89
CA ASP A 172 -45.70 -10.32 5.41
C ASP A 172 -45.53 -8.96 4.69
N SER A 173 -46.52 -8.55 3.90
CA SER A 173 -46.49 -7.30 3.13
C SER A 173 -47.83 -6.60 3.13
N GLN A 174 -48.03 -5.68 4.08
CA GLN A 174 -49.13 -4.72 4.03
C GLN A 174 -48.61 -3.38 3.47
N PRO A 175 -48.70 -3.12 2.15
CA PRO A 175 -48.69 -1.75 1.68
C PRO A 175 -49.97 -1.05 2.21
N GLU A 176 -49.84 0.21 2.60
CA GLU A 176 -50.98 1.02 3.08
C GLU A 176 -52.22 0.90 2.17
N PRO A 177 -53.43 0.85 2.74
CA PRO A 177 -54.64 0.53 2.01
C PRO A 177 -55.03 1.70 1.10
N VAL A 178 -55.05 1.46 -0.21
CA VAL A 178 -55.83 2.27 -1.15
C VAL A 178 -56.72 1.30 -1.93
N ASP A 179 -58.01 1.35 -1.59
CA ASP A 179 -59.17 0.69 -2.20
C ASP A 179 -59.14 -0.85 -2.30
N GLN A 180 -60.02 -1.48 -1.50
CA GLN A 180 -60.21 -2.93 -1.40
C GLN A 180 -60.61 -3.61 -2.73
N ASP A 181 -61.09 -2.86 -3.72
CA ASP A 181 -61.57 -3.39 -4.99
C ASP A 181 -60.49 -3.58 -6.08
N ASN A 182 -59.23 -3.15 -5.84
CA ASN A 182 -58.16 -3.18 -6.85
C ASN A 182 -56.82 -3.76 -6.38
N LEU A 183 -56.82 -4.57 -5.31
CA LEU A 183 -55.59 -5.13 -4.70
C LEU A 183 -54.69 -5.85 -5.72
N GLY A 184 -55.29 -6.66 -6.61
CA GLY A 184 -54.54 -7.45 -7.60
C GLY A 184 -53.98 -6.64 -8.78
N ARG A 185 -54.60 -5.51 -9.12
CA ARG A 185 -54.22 -4.69 -10.31
C ARG A 185 -53.21 -3.59 -9.95
N TRP A 186 -53.27 -3.06 -8.73
CA TRP A 186 -52.35 -2.03 -8.21
C TRP A 186 -50.92 -2.56 -7.98
N MET A 187 -50.76 -3.85 -7.68
CA MET A 187 -49.43 -4.42 -7.45
C MET A 187 -48.61 -4.58 -8.72
N LEU A 188 -49.23 -4.76 -9.89
CA LEU A 188 -48.49 -4.95 -11.13
C LEU A 188 -47.66 -3.71 -11.46
N ARG A 189 -46.36 -3.91 -11.72
CA ARG A 189 -45.37 -2.85 -11.99
C ARG A 189 -44.93 -2.02 -10.77
N THR A 190 -45.51 -2.26 -9.60
CA THR A 190 -45.04 -1.65 -8.34
C THR A 190 -43.65 -2.15 -7.99
N ARG A 191 -42.83 -1.26 -7.42
CA ARG A 191 -41.45 -1.54 -7.00
C ARG A 191 -41.39 -1.58 -5.47
N LEU A 192 -40.63 -2.53 -4.96
CA LEU A 192 -40.57 -2.84 -3.54
C LEU A 192 -39.11 -3.04 -3.11
N TRP A 193 -38.79 -2.59 -1.89
CA TRP A 193 -37.65 -3.11 -1.14
C TRP A 193 -38.11 -4.29 -0.31
N VAL A 194 -37.45 -5.43 -0.53
CA VAL A 194 -37.78 -6.70 0.13
C VAL A 194 -36.53 -7.30 0.78
N GLU A 195 -36.73 -8.04 1.86
CA GLU A 195 -35.71 -8.90 2.44
C GLU A 195 -35.80 -10.31 1.86
N VAL A 196 -34.67 -11.02 1.84
CA VAL A 196 -34.59 -12.43 1.47
C VAL A 196 -34.90 -13.29 2.69
N LEU A 197 -36.00 -14.04 2.64
CA LEU A 197 -36.42 -14.96 3.69
C LEU A 197 -35.75 -16.33 3.53
N GLU A 198 -35.81 -16.88 2.32
CA GLU A 198 -35.27 -18.20 1.98
C GLU A 198 -34.65 -18.19 0.59
N VAL A 199 -33.59 -18.99 0.42
CA VAL A 199 -32.85 -19.16 -0.84
C VAL A 199 -32.62 -20.65 -1.04
N ASP A 200 -33.05 -21.15 -2.20
CA ASP A 200 -32.59 -22.43 -2.72
C ASP A 200 -31.78 -22.18 -4.00
N ALA A 201 -30.47 -22.43 -3.91
CA ALA A 201 -29.56 -22.25 -5.03
C ALA A 201 -29.68 -23.37 -6.09
N THR A 202 -30.19 -24.55 -5.71
CA THR A 202 -30.31 -25.70 -6.62
C THR A 202 -31.48 -25.52 -7.57
N ASP A 203 -32.64 -25.19 -7.03
CA ASP A 203 -33.87 -24.94 -7.80
C ASP A 203 -34.03 -23.49 -8.25
N LYS A 204 -33.01 -22.63 -7.99
CA LYS A 204 -33.05 -21.19 -8.26
C LYS A 204 -34.31 -20.53 -7.71
N TYR A 205 -34.71 -20.96 -6.52
CA TYR A 205 -35.92 -20.51 -5.84
C TYR A 205 -35.57 -19.46 -4.79
N LEU A 206 -36.37 -18.39 -4.74
CA LEU A 206 -36.17 -17.28 -3.82
C LEU A 206 -37.50 -16.89 -3.19
N LEU A 207 -37.54 -16.82 -1.86
CA LEU A 207 -38.68 -16.31 -1.09
C LEU A 207 -38.31 -14.98 -0.44
N VAL A 208 -39.16 -13.97 -0.63
CA VAL A 208 -38.92 -12.60 -0.16
C VAL A 208 -40.12 -12.04 0.62
N GLY A 209 -39.86 -11.08 1.50
CA GLY A 209 -40.87 -10.43 2.34
C GLY A 209 -40.55 -8.97 2.63
N THR A 210 -41.44 -8.25 3.33
CA THR A 210 -41.27 -6.82 3.65
C THR A 210 -41.31 -6.49 5.15
N ASN A 211 -41.51 -7.49 6.01
CA ASN A 211 -41.67 -7.30 7.46
C ASN A 211 -40.37 -7.05 8.23
N GLY A 212 -39.20 -7.25 7.61
CA GLY A 212 -37.91 -7.01 8.26
C GLY A 212 -37.63 -8.00 9.40
N VAL A 213 -38.10 -9.24 9.27
CA VAL A 213 -37.94 -10.32 10.26
C VAL A 213 -36.49 -10.79 10.32
N THR A 214 -35.81 -10.81 9.17
CA THR A 214 -34.45 -11.34 9.03
C THR A 214 -33.35 -10.29 9.15
N ILE A 215 -33.72 -9.00 9.17
CA ILE A 215 -32.78 -7.89 9.30
C ILE A 215 -32.32 -7.74 10.76
N PRO A 216 -31.01 -7.58 11.01
CA PRO A 216 -30.49 -7.28 12.34
C PRO A 216 -31.12 -6.02 12.97
N PRO A 217 -31.39 -6.00 14.29
CA PRO A 217 -32.09 -4.89 14.94
C PRO A 217 -31.44 -3.51 14.73
N HIS A 218 -30.11 -3.44 14.64
CA HIS A 218 -29.36 -2.20 14.40
C HIS A 218 -29.50 -1.63 12.97
N MET A 219 -30.04 -2.41 12.02
CA MET A 219 -30.28 -1.96 10.65
C MET A 219 -31.77 -1.70 10.36
N LYS A 220 -32.69 -2.13 11.23
CA LYS A 220 -34.13 -1.96 11.00
C LYS A 220 -34.54 -0.50 10.82
N ASP A 221 -33.97 0.41 11.61
CA ASP A 221 -34.29 1.85 11.52
C ASP A 221 -33.66 2.55 10.31
N LYS A 222 -32.65 1.93 9.67
CA LYS A 222 -31.92 2.52 8.54
C LYS A 222 -32.46 2.09 7.18
N VAL A 223 -33.26 1.02 7.12
CA VAL A 223 -33.72 0.40 5.88
C VAL A 223 -35.22 0.65 5.71
N LYS A 224 -35.60 1.28 4.61
CA LYS A 224 -37.01 1.43 4.22
C LYS A 224 -37.44 0.20 3.43
N LEU A 225 -38.15 -0.73 4.07
CA LEU A 225 -38.82 -1.85 3.38
C LEU A 225 -40.20 -1.43 2.88
N GLY A 226 -40.70 -2.12 1.85
CA GLY A 226 -42.02 -1.88 1.28
C GLY A 226 -41.99 -1.04 0.00
N LYS A 227 -43.08 -0.30 -0.26
CA LYS A 227 -43.29 0.41 -1.54
C LYS A 227 -42.28 1.53 -1.72
N VAL A 228 -41.66 1.53 -2.91
CA VAL A 228 -40.69 2.54 -3.31
C VAL A 228 -40.88 3.02 -4.73
N THR A 229 -40.33 4.21 -4.99
CA THR A 229 -40.29 4.82 -6.31
C THR A 229 -39.02 4.43 -7.05
N LEU A 230 -38.96 4.77 -8.35
CA LEU A 230 -37.75 4.55 -9.15
C LEU A 230 -36.54 5.34 -8.62
N ASN A 231 -36.78 6.45 -7.93
CA ASN A 231 -35.75 7.34 -7.40
C ASN A 231 -35.07 6.79 -6.14
N ASP A 232 -35.70 5.85 -5.45
CA ASP A 232 -35.17 5.22 -4.23
C ASP A 232 -34.15 4.11 -4.53
N ARG A 233 -33.79 3.90 -5.80
CA ARG A 233 -32.78 2.93 -6.22
C ARG A 233 -31.37 3.38 -5.79
N PRO A 234 -30.42 2.45 -5.62
CA PRO A 234 -29.03 2.82 -5.36
C PRO A 234 -28.50 3.78 -6.42
N ALA A 235 -27.97 4.93 -6.00
CA ALA A 235 -27.53 6.01 -6.91
C ALA A 235 -26.47 5.55 -7.92
N ILE A 236 -25.71 4.50 -7.59
CA ILE A 236 -24.73 3.88 -8.48
C ILE A 236 -25.37 3.30 -9.74
N ILE A 237 -26.58 2.74 -9.64
CA ILE A 237 -27.26 2.07 -10.76
C ILE A 237 -27.72 3.10 -11.78
N SER A 238 -28.22 4.25 -11.34
CA SER A 238 -28.52 5.36 -12.25
C SER A 238 -27.30 5.78 -13.06
N LYS A 239 -26.15 5.94 -12.39
CA LYS A 239 -24.91 6.35 -13.07
C LYS A 239 -24.44 5.32 -14.10
N MET A 240 -24.58 4.03 -13.80
CA MET A 240 -24.24 2.93 -14.71
C MET A 240 -25.12 2.95 -15.96
N GLU A 241 -26.44 3.11 -15.82
CA GLU A 241 -27.37 3.20 -16.95
C GLU A 241 -27.14 4.44 -17.82
N ASP A 242 -26.86 5.59 -17.20
CA ASP A 242 -26.62 6.86 -17.89
C ASP A 242 -25.27 6.87 -18.64
N GLY A 243 -24.43 5.83 -18.48
CA GLY A 243 -23.12 5.73 -19.12
C GLY A 243 -22.11 6.78 -18.64
N THR A 244 -22.40 7.48 -17.55
CA THR A 244 -21.57 8.56 -16.98
C THR A 244 -20.38 8.05 -16.15
N VAL A 245 -20.25 6.73 -16.03
CA VAL A 245 -19.17 6.10 -15.27
C VAL A 245 -17.88 6.14 -16.08
N ALA A 246 -16.86 6.79 -15.54
CA ALA A 246 -15.50 6.79 -16.06
C ALA A 246 -14.92 5.35 -16.15
N PRO A 247 -13.91 5.10 -17.01
CA PRO A 247 -13.22 3.81 -17.05
C PRO A 247 -12.65 3.42 -15.67
N TYR A 248 -12.59 2.12 -15.39
CA TYR A 248 -12.20 1.59 -14.08
C TYR A 248 -10.86 2.14 -13.57
N SER A 249 -9.88 2.33 -14.46
CA SER A 249 -8.56 2.87 -14.12
C SER A 249 -8.63 4.30 -13.60
N GLU A 250 -9.42 5.16 -14.25
CA GLU A 250 -9.60 6.55 -13.84
C GLU A 250 -10.35 6.62 -12.51
N VAL A 251 -11.38 5.79 -12.35
CA VAL A 251 -12.11 5.68 -11.07
C VAL A 251 -11.17 5.25 -9.95
N LEU A 252 -10.29 4.27 -10.16
CA LEU A 252 -9.30 3.86 -9.17
C LEU A 252 -8.36 5.00 -8.77
N GLU A 253 -7.85 5.76 -9.74
CA GLU A 253 -6.97 6.91 -9.48
C GLU A 253 -7.66 8.04 -8.72
N THR A 254 -9.00 8.16 -8.80
CA THR A 254 -9.76 9.12 -7.99
C THR A 254 -10.00 8.67 -6.55
N LEU A 255 -9.86 7.37 -6.24
CA LEU A 255 -10.14 6.85 -4.91
C LEU A 255 -9.00 7.18 -3.94
N ALA A 256 -9.36 7.86 -2.84
CA ALA A 256 -8.42 8.20 -1.78
C ALA A 256 -7.81 6.95 -1.14
N LEU A 257 -8.55 5.84 -1.04
CA LEU A 257 -8.02 4.55 -0.56
C LEU A 257 -6.95 3.94 -1.47
N TYR A 258 -7.09 4.09 -2.80
CA TYR A 258 -6.13 3.57 -3.78
C TYR A 258 -4.82 4.34 -3.74
N ASN A 259 -4.90 5.66 -3.59
CA ASN A 259 -3.72 6.53 -3.49
C ASN A 259 -3.09 6.56 -2.10
N ASN A 260 -3.69 5.90 -1.11
CA ASN A 260 -3.16 5.91 0.25
C ASN A 260 -2.18 4.74 0.47
N PRO A 261 -0.86 5.00 0.57
CA PRO A 261 0.14 3.95 0.78
C PRO A 261 0.01 3.23 2.13
N ARG A 262 -0.77 3.77 3.08
CA ARG A 262 -1.05 3.10 4.36
C ARG A 262 -2.14 2.02 4.23
N SER A 263 -3.02 2.11 3.22
CA SER A 263 -4.04 1.09 2.93
C SER A 263 -3.42 -0.27 2.58
N ILE A 264 -2.20 -0.29 2.04
CA ILE A 264 -1.48 -1.51 1.66
C ILE A 264 -1.36 -2.47 2.84
N ARG A 265 -1.11 -1.96 4.06
CA ARG A 265 -1.02 -2.80 5.27
C ARG A 265 -2.36 -3.43 5.64
N HIS A 266 -3.43 -2.64 5.60
CA HIS A 266 -4.78 -3.12 5.87
C HIS A 266 -5.22 -4.17 4.84
N LEU A 267 -4.98 -3.92 3.54
CA LEU A 267 -5.27 -4.87 2.47
C LEU A 267 -4.47 -6.16 2.65
N ALA A 268 -3.17 -6.06 2.91
CA ALA A 268 -2.34 -7.23 3.13
C ALA A 268 -2.82 -8.07 4.32
N SER A 269 -3.21 -7.43 5.43
CA SER A 269 -3.86 -8.11 6.56
C SER A 269 -5.15 -8.83 6.15
N LYS A 270 -6.05 -8.14 5.43
CA LYS A 270 -7.32 -8.71 4.96
C LYS A 270 -7.15 -9.90 4.02
N PHE A 271 -6.11 -9.88 3.19
CA PHE A 271 -5.76 -11.00 2.29
C PHE A 271 -4.87 -12.06 2.95
N GLY A 272 -4.54 -11.93 4.25
CA GLY A 272 -3.65 -12.85 4.95
C GLY A 272 -2.20 -12.81 4.45
N ILE A 273 -1.82 -11.76 3.72
CA ILE A 273 -0.47 -11.55 3.21
C ILE A 273 0.33 -10.85 4.30
N ASN A 274 1.28 -11.56 4.90
CA ASN A 274 2.18 -10.94 5.85
C ASN A 274 3.28 -10.16 5.10
N MET A 275 3.14 -8.83 5.05
CA MET A 275 4.14 -7.97 4.38
C MET A 275 5.49 -7.91 5.09
N PHE A 276 5.55 -8.33 6.36
CA PHE A 276 6.77 -8.33 7.17
C PHE A 276 7.47 -9.69 7.17
N THR A 277 6.83 -10.74 6.65
CA THR A 277 7.52 -12.00 6.31
C THR A 277 8.25 -11.82 4.99
N HIS A 278 9.31 -11.01 5.02
CA HIS A 278 10.35 -11.18 4.03
C HIS A 278 11.01 -12.55 4.24
N THR A 279 11.31 -13.21 3.13
CA THR A 279 11.79 -14.59 2.94
C THR A 279 13.15 -14.92 3.58
N SER A 280 13.68 -14.05 4.45
CA SER A 280 14.98 -14.22 5.08
C SER A 280 14.87 -15.02 6.37
N LEU A 281 15.72 -16.04 6.49
CA LEU A 281 15.91 -16.85 7.70
C LEU A 281 16.57 -16.02 8.83
N MET A 282 17.19 -14.87 8.53
CA MET A 282 17.81 -14.01 9.53
C MET A 282 16.79 -13.03 10.12
N GLN A 283 16.27 -13.39 11.29
CA GLN A 283 15.21 -12.66 12.01
C GLN A 283 15.63 -11.27 12.49
N THR A 284 16.93 -11.03 12.67
CA THR A 284 17.51 -9.76 13.12
C THR A 284 17.52 -8.68 12.05
N LEU A 285 17.58 -9.07 10.77
CA LEU A 285 17.36 -8.16 9.63
C LEU A 285 15.92 -7.65 9.53
N ARG A 286 14.98 -8.22 10.32
CA ARG A 286 13.58 -7.79 10.38
C ARG A 286 13.39 -6.57 11.30
N TYR A 287 14.38 -6.22 12.11
CA TYR A 287 14.34 -5.05 13.00
C TYR A 287 15.17 -3.91 12.44
N LYS A 288 14.81 -2.67 12.79
CA LYS A 288 15.70 -1.53 12.60
C LYS A 288 16.97 -1.75 13.44
N PHE A 289 18.13 -1.71 12.78
CA PHE A 289 19.41 -1.72 13.48
C PHE A 289 19.50 -0.48 14.39
N PRO A 290 20.14 -0.58 15.57
CA PRO A 290 20.28 0.55 16.48
C PRO A 290 20.95 1.76 15.81
N ASP A 291 20.33 2.95 15.93
CA ASP A 291 20.70 4.18 15.23
C ASP A 291 22.15 4.65 15.46
N ARG A 292 22.80 4.17 16.53
CA ARG A 292 24.14 4.62 16.95
C ARG A 292 25.26 4.27 15.97
N GLU A 293 25.13 3.17 15.24
CA GLU A 293 26.12 2.74 14.22
C GLU A 293 25.68 3.03 12.78
N MET A 294 24.45 3.53 12.64
CA MET A 294 23.78 3.67 11.38
C MET A 294 24.37 4.88 10.63
N TYR A 295 25.08 4.56 9.57
CA TYR A 295 25.20 5.34 8.35
C TYR A 295 25.89 6.70 8.37
N LYS A 296 26.41 7.30 9.46
CA LYS A 296 26.94 8.69 9.38
C LYS A 296 27.87 8.91 8.17
N ASN A 297 28.81 7.99 7.95
CA ASN A 297 29.72 8.04 6.80
C ASN A 297 29.02 7.71 5.46
N LEU A 298 28.15 6.70 5.43
CA LEU A 298 27.39 6.32 4.24
C LEU A 298 26.42 7.42 3.80
N ARG A 299 25.70 8.01 4.75
CA ARG A 299 24.75 9.11 4.57
C ARG A 299 25.49 10.38 4.20
N LYS A 300 26.66 10.68 4.79
CA LYS A 300 27.53 11.77 4.29
C LYS A 300 27.92 11.56 2.83
N ALA A 301 28.33 10.34 2.45
CA ALA A 301 28.66 10.01 1.06
C ALA A 301 27.44 10.09 0.12
N GLN A 302 26.25 9.66 0.56
CA GLN A 302 25.01 9.77 -0.21
C GLN A 302 24.55 11.22 -0.37
N MET A 303 24.58 12.00 0.71
CA MET A 303 24.24 13.43 0.71
C MET A 303 25.17 14.20 -0.23
N SER A 304 26.48 13.97 -0.15
CA SER A 304 27.44 14.55 -1.09
C SER A 304 27.11 14.21 -2.55
N ARG A 305 26.80 12.94 -2.87
CA ARG A 305 26.39 12.54 -4.25
C ARG A 305 25.11 13.23 -4.71
N TRP A 306 24.10 13.34 -3.84
CA TRP A 306 22.85 14.03 -4.17
C TRP A 306 23.04 15.54 -4.35
N ALA A 307 23.87 16.15 -3.50
CA ALA A 307 24.25 17.55 -3.63
C ALA A 307 24.97 17.79 -4.96
N HIS A 308 25.98 16.97 -5.31
CA HIS A 308 26.67 17.06 -6.61
C HIS A 308 25.72 16.94 -7.80
N LYS A 309 24.73 16.04 -7.74
CA LYS A 309 23.70 15.94 -8.79
C LYS A 309 22.88 17.23 -8.89
N SER A 310 22.43 17.77 -7.75
CA SER A 310 21.67 19.02 -7.70
C SER A 310 22.48 20.23 -8.21
N VAL A 311 23.79 20.27 -7.96
CA VAL A 311 24.70 21.28 -8.54
C VAL A 311 24.77 21.14 -10.06
N ALA A 312 24.94 19.91 -10.57
CA ALA A 312 24.98 19.66 -12.01
C ALA A 312 23.70 20.13 -12.71
N ASP A 313 22.53 19.82 -12.14
CA ASP A 313 21.24 20.28 -12.65
C ASP A 313 21.15 21.82 -12.64
N GLY A 314 21.59 22.46 -11.55
CA GLY A 314 21.63 23.93 -11.43
C GLY A 314 22.51 24.60 -12.49
N VAL A 315 23.68 24.03 -12.78
CA VAL A 315 24.58 24.50 -13.85
C VAL A 315 23.95 24.34 -15.23
N VAL A 316 23.19 23.25 -15.46
CA VAL A 316 22.46 23.04 -16.73
C VAL A 316 21.38 24.10 -16.92
N PHE A 317 20.57 24.39 -15.88
CA PHE A 317 19.56 25.45 -15.93
C PHE A 317 20.19 26.83 -16.16
N PHE A 318 21.30 27.12 -15.48
CA PHE A 318 22.05 28.35 -15.68
C PHE A 318 22.51 28.54 -17.13
N LYS A 319 23.08 27.49 -17.75
CA LYS A 319 23.50 27.52 -19.17
C LYS A 319 22.33 27.71 -20.13
N ARG A 320 21.10 27.38 -19.72
CA ARG A 320 19.86 27.60 -20.49
C ARG A 320 19.23 28.97 -20.23
N GLY A 321 19.81 29.81 -19.36
CA GLY A 321 19.24 31.09 -18.96
C GLY A 321 18.08 30.99 -17.96
N GLN A 322 17.82 29.81 -17.41
CA GLN A 322 16.77 29.55 -16.43
C GLN A 322 17.31 29.81 -15.01
N TYR A 323 17.38 31.09 -14.64
CA TYR A 323 18.11 31.53 -13.45
C TYR A 323 17.41 31.17 -12.13
N GLU A 324 16.08 31.19 -12.08
CA GLU A 324 15.33 30.87 -10.86
C GLU A 324 15.45 29.39 -10.49
N GLU A 325 15.30 28.52 -11.48
CA GLU A 325 15.46 27.06 -11.32
C GLU A 325 16.90 26.71 -10.94
N ALA A 326 17.89 27.41 -11.52
CA ALA A 326 19.29 27.27 -11.13
C ALA A 326 19.50 27.58 -9.64
N PHE A 327 18.94 28.68 -9.13
CA PHE A 327 19.00 29.02 -7.71
C PHE A 327 18.33 27.95 -6.82
N GLN A 328 17.17 27.44 -7.22
CA GLN A 328 16.48 26.40 -6.46
C GLN A 328 17.34 25.13 -6.35
N CYS A 329 17.94 24.69 -7.46
CA CYS A 329 18.83 23.53 -7.50
C CYS A 329 20.10 23.73 -6.64
N LEU A 330 20.70 24.91 -6.68
CA LEU A 330 21.92 25.22 -5.91
C LEU A 330 21.64 25.37 -4.41
N ASN A 331 20.54 26.03 -4.04
CA ASN A 331 20.11 26.11 -2.64
C ASN A 331 19.73 24.72 -2.09
N LYS A 332 19.10 23.87 -2.91
CA LYS A 332 18.82 22.48 -2.54
C LYS A 332 20.11 21.69 -2.34
N ALA A 333 21.14 21.90 -3.17
CA ALA A 333 22.44 21.26 -2.97
C ALA A 333 23.04 21.63 -1.60
N LEU A 334 22.99 22.91 -1.22
CA LEU A 334 23.48 23.40 0.08
C LEU A 334 22.62 22.96 1.27
N GLN A 335 21.31 22.73 1.09
CA GLN A 335 20.47 22.11 2.11
C GLN A 335 20.81 20.63 2.35
N ILE A 336 21.23 19.93 1.30
CA ILE A 336 21.64 18.53 1.37
C ILE A 336 23.06 18.41 1.92
N ASP A 337 23.98 19.27 1.49
CA ASP A 337 25.37 19.29 1.93
C ASP A 337 25.81 20.73 2.12
N SER A 338 25.77 21.20 3.37
CA SER A 338 26.05 22.58 3.73
C SER A 338 27.51 22.99 3.51
N GLU A 339 28.41 22.03 3.29
CA GLU A 339 29.84 22.25 3.09
C GLU A 339 30.24 22.08 1.60
N ASN A 340 29.26 21.99 0.69
CA ASN A 340 29.53 21.69 -0.71
C ASN A 340 30.15 22.90 -1.45
N VAL A 341 31.47 22.82 -1.67
CA VAL A 341 32.27 23.86 -2.35
C VAL A 341 31.74 24.18 -3.75
N GLU A 342 31.39 23.18 -4.54
CA GLU A 342 30.92 23.37 -5.93
C GLU A 342 29.57 24.11 -5.97
N ALA A 343 28.70 23.86 -4.99
CA ALA A 343 27.41 24.54 -4.90
C ALA A 343 27.58 26.04 -4.60
N PHE A 344 28.49 26.40 -3.68
CA PHE A 344 28.82 27.80 -3.40
C PHE A 344 29.43 28.50 -4.61
N VAL A 345 30.38 27.86 -5.31
CA VAL A 345 31.01 28.42 -6.51
C VAL A 345 30.01 28.64 -7.64
N ALA A 346 29.16 27.64 -7.92
CA ALA A 346 28.15 27.76 -8.97
C ALA A 346 27.10 28.83 -8.63
N LYS A 347 26.73 28.99 -7.35
CA LYS A 347 25.79 30.02 -6.90
C LYS A 347 26.40 31.42 -6.95
N GLY A 348 27.66 31.56 -6.53
CA GLY A 348 28.41 32.82 -6.65
C GLY A 348 28.52 33.27 -8.11
N ALA A 349 28.87 32.35 -9.02
CA ALA A 349 28.94 32.64 -10.46
C ALA A 349 27.57 33.07 -11.05
N LEU A 350 26.50 32.40 -10.64
CA LEU A 350 25.13 32.77 -11.01
C LEU A 350 24.77 34.18 -10.52
N LEU A 351 25.11 34.54 -9.28
CA LEU A 351 24.89 35.87 -8.71
C LEU A 351 25.70 36.96 -9.41
N ALA A 352 26.97 36.67 -9.72
CA ALA A 352 27.85 37.58 -10.45
C ALA A 352 27.29 37.90 -11.85
N ASN A 353 26.82 36.89 -12.58
CA ASN A 353 26.19 37.08 -13.89
C ASN A 353 24.88 37.90 -13.83
N LEU A 354 24.23 37.94 -12.67
CA LEU A 354 23.04 38.77 -12.42
C LEU A 354 23.39 40.15 -11.84
N GLY A 355 24.68 40.52 -11.80
CA GLY A 355 25.17 41.79 -11.27
C GLY A 355 25.12 41.91 -9.74
N ARG A 356 24.84 40.83 -9.02
CA ARG A 356 24.79 40.82 -7.55
C ARG A 356 26.16 40.48 -6.95
N PHE A 357 27.15 41.31 -7.24
CA PHE A 357 28.56 41.02 -6.95
C PHE A 357 28.88 40.85 -5.47
N GLU A 358 28.30 41.65 -4.56
CA GLU A 358 28.57 41.52 -3.12
C GLU A 358 28.22 40.13 -2.57
N LYS A 359 27.04 39.62 -2.92
CA LYS A 359 26.59 38.27 -2.53
C LYS A 359 27.39 37.16 -3.22
N ALA A 360 27.87 37.42 -4.44
CA ALA A 360 28.73 36.47 -5.14
C ALA A 360 30.06 36.30 -4.41
N VAL A 361 30.66 37.40 -3.95
CA VAL A 361 31.89 37.38 -3.14
C VAL A 361 31.66 36.60 -1.85
N GLU A 362 30.56 36.84 -1.13
CA GLU A 362 30.22 36.08 0.08
C GLU A 362 30.16 34.56 -0.17
N ASP A 363 29.50 34.12 -1.25
CA ASP A 363 29.42 32.69 -1.60
C ASP A 363 30.81 32.14 -1.99
N PHE A 364 31.66 32.90 -2.71
CA PHE A 364 33.03 32.47 -3.03
C PHE A 364 33.94 32.38 -1.80
N GLU A 365 33.81 33.30 -0.85
CA GLU A 365 34.54 33.24 0.42
C GLU A 365 34.15 32.00 1.23
N GLN A 366 32.87 31.62 1.26
CA GLN A 366 32.45 30.37 1.89
C GLN A 366 33.06 29.15 1.19
N ALA A 367 33.08 29.13 -0.14
CA ALA A 367 33.74 28.06 -0.90
C ALA A 367 35.22 27.93 -0.53
N LEU A 368 35.94 29.05 -0.43
CA LEU A 368 37.37 29.10 -0.08
C LEU A 368 37.63 28.77 1.39
N LYS A 369 36.68 29.03 2.28
CA LYS A 369 36.75 28.61 3.69
C LYS A 369 36.80 27.08 3.81
N TYR A 370 36.01 26.36 3.00
CA TYR A 370 35.99 24.89 2.98
C TYR A 370 37.12 24.29 2.12
N ASN A 371 37.51 24.95 1.03
CA ASN A 371 38.64 24.56 0.20
C ASN A 371 39.47 25.78 -0.25
N PRO A 372 40.51 26.15 0.51
CA PRO A 372 41.31 27.35 0.24
C PRO A 372 42.07 27.34 -1.09
N LYS A 373 42.24 26.17 -1.73
CA LYS A 373 42.96 26.01 -3.00
C LYS A 373 42.01 25.75 -4.18
N HIS A 374 40.72 26.04 -4.04
CA HIS A 374 39.75 25.82 -5.09
C HIS A 374 39.95 26.82 -6.25
N SER A 375 40.52 26.34 -7.35
CA SER A 375 40.97 27.18 -8.48
C SER A 375 39.87 28.09 -9.05
N ASN A 376 38.67 27.55 -9.29
CA ASN A 376 37.56 28.33 -9.84
C ASN A 376 37.05 29.38 -8.84
N ALA A 377 37.05 29.07 -7.54
CA ALA A 377 36.59 30.02 -6.53
C ALA A 377 37.53 31.22 -6.43
N CYS A 378 38.85 30.97 -6.41
CA CYS A 378 39.88 32.02 -6.44
C CYS A 378 39.79 32.86 -7.72
N LYS A 379 39.58 32.23 -8.87
CA LYS A 379 39.47 32.95 -10.14
C LYS A 379 38.25 33.87 -10.14
N TYR A 380 37.07 33.33 -9.84
CA TYR A 380 35.82 34.10 -9.90
C TYR A 380 35.74 35.18 -8.83
N ILE A 381 36.25 34.96 -7.61
CA ILE A 381 36.28 36.01 -6.59
C ILE A 381 37.13 37.20 -7.05
N CYS A 382 38.32 36.95 -7.62
CA CYS A 382 39.17 38.01 -8.18
C CYS A 382 38.46 38.78 -9.30
N GLU A 383 37.83 38.07 -10.24
CA GLU A 383 37.06 38.70 -11.33
C GLU A 383 35.91 39.58 -10.76
N THR A 384 35.15 39.07 -9.79
CA THR A 384 34.05 39.84 -9.18
C THR A 384 34.51 41.03 -8.34
N LEU A 385 35.67 40.95 -7.69
CA LEU A 385 36.23 42.07 -6.93
C LEU A 385 36.70 43.20 -7.85
N VAL A 386 37.29 42.86 -8.99
CA VAL A 386 37.66 43.83 -10.03
C VAL A 386 36.43 44.55 -10.55
N GLU A 387 35.33 43.84 -10.82
CA GLU A 387 34.05 44.45 -11.23
C GLU A 387 33.42 45.32 -10.13
N LEU A 388 33.65 44.98 -8.85
CA LEU A 388 33.26 45.81 -7.70
C LEU A 388 34.18 47.02 -7.47
N GLY A 389 35.32 47.10 -8.17
CA GLY A 389 36.33 48.14 -7.99
C GLY A 389 37.12 48.03 -6.68
N LYS A 390 37.27 46.82 -6.13
CA LYS A 390 37.99 46.53 -4.88
C LYS A 390 39.28 45.77 -5.08
#